data_AF-A0AAX0L155-F1
#
_entry.id   AF-A0AAX0L155-F1
#
_cell.length_a   1.000
_cell.length_b   1.000
_cell.length_c   1.000
_cell.angle_alpha   90.00
_cell.angle_beta   90.00
_cell.angle_gamma   90.00
#
_symmetry.space_group_name_H-M   'P 1'
#
loop_
_entity.id
_entity.type
_entity.pdbx_description
1 polymer ?
#
loop_
_entity_poly.entity_id
_entity_poly.type
_entity_poly.pdbx_seq_one_letter_code
_entity_poly.pdbx_strand_id
1 'polypeptide(L)'
;MHPRSIPALVLLAALATTATQAEARGRLGHSEFLEFVAAIPLPDPDGKGALSLCALKTKNHVFGIPIYYSADGYAMAAGKCDAGQYYPITAEKLAAGKQAGIFPADLPDEPQLSTAQKMNGYIAFGAIGFLLLILLRARLGQGRAAKQRKAALGALPPVAQRIADVTCAMAKADGAVSPHEVATIASIVTRLTGEDCDPRLIAEIAEMSRSDLQPADFRALGKGLKTEAKELVLRAAMLVAMADGKFEKAEIAFISQLSKAFKISPERRTALLHGSAVPA
;
A
#
# COMPACT_ATOMS: atom_id res chain seq x y z
N MET A 1 -1.67 -50.40 -67.37
CA MET A 1 -1.07 -50.57 -66.02
C MET A 1 -1.26 -49.25 -65.28
N HIS A 2 -2.26 -49.18 -64.39
CA HIS A 2 -2.59 -47.97 -63.64
C HIS A 2 -1.86 -47.95 -62.28
N PRO A 3 -1.30 -46.80 -61.86
CA PRO A 3 -0.75 -46.63 -60.53
C PRO A 3 -1.89 -46.53 -59.51
N ARG A 4 -1.80 -47.32 -58.44
CA ARG A 4 -2.75 -47.33 -57.33
C ARG A 4 -2.52 -46.13 -56.43
N SER A 5 -3.51 -45.23 -56.41
CA SER A 5 -3.65 -44.12 -55.48
C SER A 5 -3.81 -44.65 -54.05
N ILE A 6 -2.89 -44.31 -53.16
CA ILE A 6 -3.04 -44.54 -51.72
C ILE A 6 -3.99 -43.44 -51.20
N PRO A 7 -5.11 -43.78 -50.54
CA PRO A 7 -6.12 -42.80 -50.18
C PRO A 7 -5.65 -41.91 -49.02
N ALA A 8 -5.81 -40.60 -49.19
CA ALA A 8 -5.55 -39.53 -48.21
C ALA A 8 -6.45 -39.59 -46.94
N LEU A 9 -7.15 -40.71 -46.71
CA LEU A 9 -8.16 -40.85 -45.66
C LEU A 9 -7.58 -41.31 -44.31
N VAL A 10 -6.33 -41.80 -44.26
CA VAL A 10 -5.74 -42.38 -43.04
C VAL A 10 -5.17 -41.32 -42.09
N LEU A 11 -4.93 -40.08 -42.55
CA LEU A 11 -4.34 -39.02 -41.70
C LEU A 11 -5.36 -38.31 -40.79
N LEU A 12 -6.67 -38.35 -41.10
CA LEU A 12 -7.69 -37.68 -40.29
C LEU A 12 -8.06 -38.42 -38.99
N ALA A 13 -7.80 -39.72 -38.89
CA ALA A 13 -8.16 -40.52 -37.71
C ALA A 13 -7.22 -40.34 -36.51
N ALA A 14 -6.06 -39.69 -36.69
CA ALA A 14 -5.06 -39.46 -35.63
C ALA A 14 -5.22 -38.11 -34.88
N LEU A 15 -6.32 -37.39 -35.11
CA LEU A 15 -6.62 -36.08 -34.54
C LEU A 15 -7.77 -36.10 -33.52
N ALA A 16 -8.15 -37.28 -33.01
CA ALA A 16 -9.08 -37.40 -31.88
C ALA A 16 -8.43 -36.95 -30.56
N THR A 17 -8.07 -35.67 -30.47
CA THR A 17 -7.69 -34.99 -29.22
C THR A 17 -8.94 -34.34 -28.65
N THR A 18 -9.27 -34.66 -27.40
CA THR A 18 -10.37 -34.05 -26.65
C THR A 18 -10.14 -32.55 -26.54
N ALA A 19 -11.14 -31.75 -26.96
CA ALA A 19 -11.12 -30.30 -26.78
C ALA A 19 -11.06 -29.96 -25.27
N THR A 20 -10.13 -29.09 -24.89
CA THR A 20 -9.97 -28.63 -23.49
C THR A 20 -10.69 -27.30 -23.30
N GLN A 21 -11.35 -27.10 -22.16
CA GLN A 21 -11.94 -25.81 -21.77
C GLN A 21 -10.99 -25.06 -20.84
N ALA A 22 -10.79 -23.76 -21.11
CA ALA A 22 -10.08 -22.87 -20.21
C ALA A 22 -11.06 -22.14 -19.29
N GLU A 23 -11.00 -22.38 -17.97
CA GLU A 23 -11.00 -21.35 -16.90
C GLU A 23 -11.37 -21.92 -15.52
N ALA A 24 -10.48 -21.73 -14.53
CA ALA A 24 -10.81 -21.69 -13.11
C ALA A 24 -10.60 -20.26 -12.60
N ARG A 25 -11.69 -19.53 -12.33
CA ARG A 25 -11.65 -18.16 -11.80
C ARG A 25 -11.42 -18.15 -10.28
N GLY A 26 -10.19 -18.39 -9.87
CA GLY A 26 -9.73 -18.31 -8.47
C GLY A 26 -8.90 -17.06 -8.18
N ARG A 27 -8.87 -16.62 -6.90
CA ARG A 27 -7.95 -15.58 -6.39
C ARG A 27 -6.48 -15.96 -6.59
N LEU A 28 -6.19 -17.24 -6.61
CA LEU A 28 -4.91 -17.81 -7.02
C LEU A 28 -5.24 -18.79 -8.14
N GLY A 29 -4.46 -18.77 -9.21
CA GLY A 29 -4.68 -19.72 -10.29
C GLY A 29 -3.79 -19.47 -11.48
N HIS A 30 -4.01 -20.33 -12.47
CA HIS A 30 -3.50 -20.19 -13.81
C HIS A 30 -4.69 -20.13 -14.76
N SER A 31 -4.49 -19.48 -15.90
CA SER A 31 -5.45 -19.47 -16.99
C SER A 31 -4.72 -19.55 -18.31
N GLU A 32 -5.24 -20.39 -19.18
CA GLU A 32 -4.72 -20.55 -20.53
C GLU A 32 -5.33 -19.49 -21.43
N PHE A 33 -4.56 -19.07 -22.43
CA PHE A 33 -5.04 -18.21 -23.50
C PHE A 33 -4.29 -18.52 -24.78
N LEU A 34 -4.92 -18.19 -25.91
CA LEU A 34 -4.39 -18.41 -27.23
C LEU A 34 -4.01 -17.08 -27.87
N GLU A 35 -2.88 -17.05 -28.55
CA GLU A 35 -2.43 -15.89 -29.32
C GLU A 35 -2.29 -16.28 -30.79
N PHE A 36 -2.95 -15.54 -31.67
CA PHE A 36 -2.95 -15.83 -33.11
C PHE A 36 -1.55 -15.73 -33.71
N VAL A 37 -1.15 -16.76 -34.46
CA VAL A 37 0.14 -16.81 -35.17
C VAL A 37 -0.08 -16.75 -36.68
N ALA A 38 -0.89 -17.65 -37.22
CA ALA A 38 -1.13 -17.74 -38.67
C ALA A 38 -2.47 -18.41 -39.00
N ALA A 39 -3.02 -18.12 -40.17
CA ALA A 39 -4.14 -18.89 -40.74
C ALA A 39 -3.61 -20.15 -41.42
N ILE A 40 -4.32 -21.27 -41.30
CA ILE A 40 -3.93 -22.55 -41.92
C ILE A 40 -5.05 -23.06 -42.84
N PRO A 41 -4.73 -23.78 -43.94
CA PRO A 41 -5.72 -24.20 -44.94
C PRO A 41 -6.56 -25.41 -44.50
N LEU A 42 -6.61 -25.72 -43.20
CA LEU A 42 -7.35 -26.85 -42.66
C LEU A 42 -8.78 -26.41 -42.30
N PRO A 43 -9.82 -27.13 -42.76
CA PRO A 43 -11.18 -26.88 -42.32
C PRO A 43 -11.36 -27.29 -40.85
N ASP A 44 -12.17 -26.52 -40.13
CA ASP A 44 -12.68 -26.86 -38.81
C ASP A 44 -13.47 -28.19 -38.88
N PRO A 45 -13.25 -29.16 -37.97
CA PRO A 45 -14.04 -30.38 -37.89
C PRO A 45 -15.55 -30.18 -37.88
N ASP A 46 -16.02 -29.05 -37.34
CA ASP A 46 -17.44 -28.67 -37.32
C ASP A 46 -17.95 -28.05 -38.65
N GLY A 47 -17.07 -27.86 -39.64
CA GLY A 47 -17.38 -27.26 -40.93
C GLY A 47 -17.64 -25.75 -40.88
N LYS A 48 -17.34 -25.07 -39.77
CA LYS A 48 -17.70 -23.67 -39.51
C LYS A 48 -16.66 -22.63 -39.98
N GLY A 49 -15.53 -23.06 -40.53
CA GLY A 49 -14.50 -22.15 -41.03
C GLY A 49 -13.14 -22.82 -41.19
N ALA A 50 -12.11 -22.02 -41.41
CA ALA A 50 -10.72 -22.48 -41.40
C ALA A 50 -10.14 -22.40 -39.98
N LEU A 51 -9.33 -23.38 -39.60
CA LEU A 51 -8.55 -23.35 -38.36
C LEU A 51 -7.45 -22.29 -38.45
N SER A 52 -7.02 -21.82 -37.29
CA SER A 52 -5.87 -20.94 -37.13
C SER A 52 -4.83 -21.61 -36.25
N LEU A 53 -3.55 -21.38 -36.56
CA LEU A 53 -2.44 -21.73 -35.70
C LEU A 53 -2.30 -20.67 -34.61
N CYS A 54 -2.27 -21.13 -33.37
CA CYS A 54 -2.25 -20.33 -32.16
C CYS A 54 -1.06 -20.72 -31.28
N ALA A 55 -0.44 -19.74 -30.62
CA ALA A 55 0.44 -19.99 -29.50
C ALA A 55 -0.39 -20.19 -28.23
N LEU A 56 -0.26 -21.34 -27.59
CA LEU A 56 -0.85 -21.66 -26.30
C LEU A 56 0.07 -21.15 -25.19
N LYS A 57 -0.48 -20.30 -24.33
CA LYS A 57 0.25 -19.67 -23.23
C LYS A 57 -0.58 -19.77 -21.95
N THR A 58 0.11 -19.90 -20.83
CA THR A 58 -0.51 -19.85 -19.51
C THR A 58 -0.10 -18.58 -18.80
N LYS A 59 -1.08 -17.85 -18.25
CA LYS A 59 -0.83 -16.76 -17.30
C LYS A 59 -1.09 -17.26 -15.88
N ASN A 60 -0.10 -17.07 -15.02
CA ASN A 60 -0.22 -17.33 -13.59
C ASN A 60 -0.58 -16.03 -12.90
N HIS A 61 -1.65 -16.02 -12.11
CA HIS A 61 -2.17 -14.80 -11.50
C HIS A 61 -2.40 -14.93 -10.00
N VAL A 62 -2.21 -13.81 -9.31
CA VAL A 62 -2.47 -13.63 -7.89
C VAL A 62 -3.40 -12.43 -7.74
N PHE A 63 -4.56 -12.64 -7.14
CA PHE A 63 -5.68 -11.69 -7.08
C PHE A 63 -6.06 -11.10 -8.45
N GLY A 64 -6.02 -11.92 -9.51
CA GLY A 64 -6.31 -11.49 -10.87
C GLY A 64 -5.20 -10.69 -11.56
N ILE A 65 -4.09 -10.41 -10.87
CA ILE A 65 -2.92 -9.75 -11.43
C ILE A 65 -1.97 -10.82 -11.99
N PRO A 66 -1.63 -10.78 -13.29
CA PRO A 66 -0.68 -11.72 -13.88
C PRO A 66 0.72 -11.49 -13.30
N ILE A 67 1.31 -12.54 -12.74
CA ILE A 67 2.66 -12.51 -12.14
C ILE A 67 3.69 -13.01 -13.15
N TYR A 68 3.40 -14.08 -13.89
CA TYR A 68 4.28 -14.56 -14.94
C TYR A 68 3.51 -15.34 -16.00
N TYR A 69 4.14 -15.49 -17.15
CA TYR A 69 3.60 -16.20 -18.30
C TYR A 69 4.51 -17.38 -18.65
N SER A 70 3.93 -18.50 -19.07
CA SER A 70 4.64 -19.61 -19.70
C SER A 70 4.15 -19.80 -21.13
N ALA A 71 5.05 -20.31 -21.95
CA ALA A 71 4.79 -20.76 -23.31
C ALA A 71 4.61 -22.27 -23.27
N ASP A 72 3.40 -22.77 -23.51
CA ASP A 72 3.09 -24.19 -23.31
C ASP A 72 3.13 -24.98 -24.62
N GLY A 73 3.02 -24.30 -25.78
CA GLY A 73 3.18 -24.90 -27.09
C GLY A 73 2.29 -24.26 -28.16
N TYR A 74 2.01 -25.01 -29.23
CA TYR A 74 1.09 -24.56 -30.27
C TYR A 74 -0.24 -25.30 -30.20
N ALA A 75 -1.30 -24.65 -30.61
CA ALA A 75 -2.63 -25.22 -30.72
C ALA A 75 -3.31 -24.76 -32.02
N MET A 76 -4.31 -25.53 -32.47
CA MET A 76 -5.23 -25.11 -33.53
C MET A 76 -6.57 -24.74 -32.92
N ALA A 77 -7.12 -23.61 -33.32
CA ALA A 77 -8.44 -23.18 -32.88
C ALA A 77 -9.17 -22.42 -34.01
N ALA A 78 -10.50 -22.46 -33.98
CA ALA A 78 -11.33 -21.69 -34.90
C ALA A 78 -11.30 -20.19 -34.57
N GLY A 79 -11.80 -19.36 -35.50
CA GLY A 79 -12.07 -17.95 -35.22
C GLY A 79 -10.85 -17.12 -34.83
N LYS A 80 -9.69 -17.33 -35.46
CA LYS A 80 -8.44 -16.63 -35.15
C LYS A 80 -8.04 -16.75 -33.66
N CYS A 81 -8.20 -17.94 -33.09
CA CYS A 81 -7.82 -18.25 -31.70
C CYS A 81 -8.74 -17.67 -30.62
N ASP A 82 -9.94 -17.21 -30.98
CA ASP A 82 -10.96 -16.72 -30.03
C ASP A 82 -11.95 -17.82 -29.60
N ALA A 83 -11.73 -19.07 -30.02
CA ALA A 83 -12.59 -20.19 -29.65
C ALA A 83 -12.31 -20.62 -28.20
N GLY A 84 -13.38 -20.95 -27.45
CA GLY A 84 -13.28 -21.54 -26.11
C GLY A 84 -12.79 -22.99 -26.07
N GLN A 85 -12.45 -23.56 -27.23
CA GLN A 85 -11.92 -24.90 -27.40
C GLN A 85 -10.77 -24.88 -28.40
N TYR A 86 -9.76 -25.72 -28.16
CA TYR A 86 -8.58 -25.82 -29.01
C TYR A 86 -8.03 -27.25 -29.07
N TYR A 87 -7.20 -27.49 -30.07
CA TYR A 87 -6.52 -28.76 -30.32
C TYR A 87 -5.00 -28.59 -30.16
N PRO A 88 -4.37 -29.10 -29.10
CA PRO A 88 -2.93 -28.95 -28.90
C PRO A 88 -2.13 -29.71 -29.97
N ILE A 89 -1.03 -29.11 -30.41
CA ILE A 89 -0.11 -29.67 -31.41
C ILE A 89 1.14 -30.17 -30.67
N THR A 90 1.43 -31.46 -30.79
CA THR A 90 2.68 -32.03 -30.26
C THR A 90 3.88 -31.62 -31.12
N ALA A 91 5.09 -31.63 -30.55
CA ALA A 91 6.31 -31.28 -31.29
C ALA A 91 6.49 -32.11 -32.58
N GLU A 92 6.15 -33.40 -32.54
CA GLU A 92 6.20 -34.30 -33.70
C GLU A 92 5.23 -33.85 -34.81
N LYS A 93 3.98 -33.52 -34.45
CA LYS A 93 2.97 -33.03 -35.40
C LYS A 93 3.34 -31.66 -35.95
N LEU A 94 3.96 -30.81 -35.13
CA LEU A 94 4.46 -29.51 -35.55
C LEU A 94 5.56 -29.67 -36.62
N ALA A 95 6.55 -30.52 -36.36
CA ALA A 95 7.64 -30.80 -37.30
C ALA A 95 7.12 -31.40 -38.62
N ALA A 96 6.22 -32.38 -38.54
CA ALA A 96 5.59 -32.97 -39.72
C ALA A 96 4.78 -31.93 -40.52
N GLY A 97 4.04 -31.05 -39.83
CA GLY A 97 3.26 -29.98 -40.47
C GLY A 97 4.14 -28.91 -41.14
N LYS A 98 5.31 -28.59 -40.57
CA LYS A 98 6.32 -27.72 -41.21
C LYS A 98 6.84 -28.36 -42.51
N GLN A 99 7.19 -29.65 -42.48
CA GLN A 99 7.67 -30.39 -43.66
C GLN A 99 6.61 -30.53 -44.76
N ALA A 100 5.34 -30.68 -44.36
CA ALA A 100 4.21 -30.75 -45.28
C ALA A 100 3.77 -29.39 -45.85
N GLY A 101 4.39 -28.28 -45.43
CA GLY A 101 4.00 -26.92 -45.84
C GLY A 101 2.65 -26.46 -45.29
N ILE A 102 2.12 -27.15 -44.26
CA ILE A 102 0.87 -26.77 -43.58
C ILE A 102 1.13 -25.63 -42.59
N PHE A 103 2.29 -25.66 -41.92
CA PHE A 103 2.75 -24.60 -41.02
C PHE A 103 3.91 -23.80 -41.65
N PRO A 104 4.09 -22.52 -41.30
CA PRO A 104 5.22 -21.72 -41.76
C PRO A 104 6.57 -22.39 -41.42
N ALA A 105 7.49 -22.42 -42.38
CA ALA A 105 8.78 -23.08 -42.22
C ALA A 105 9.71 -22.36 -41.22
N ASP A 106 9.50 -21.06 -41.04
CA ASP A 106 10.22 -20.17 -40.11
C ASP A 106 9.60 -20.12 -38.71
N LEU A 107 8.52 -20.88 -38.47
CA LEU A 107 7.88 -20.97 -37.16
C LEU A 107 8.88 -21.56 -36.13
N PRO A 108 9.12 -20.93 -34.97
CA PRO A 108 9.99 -21.49 -33.94
C PRO A 108 9.38 -22.78 -33.36
N ASP A 109 10.21 -23.60 -32.71
CA ASP A 109 9.75 -24.84 -32.08
C ASP A 109 8.95 -24.58 -30.80
N GLU A 110 9.23 -23.47 -30.12
CA GLU A 110 8.47 -22.97 -28.97
C GLU A 110 7.94 -21.57 -29.24
N PRO A 111 6.69 -21.27 -28.82
CA PRO A 111 6.12 -19.94 -29.00
C PRO A 111 6.84 -18.93 -28.12
N GLN A 112 7.18 -17.77 -28.70
CA GLN A 112 7.87 -16.74 -27.96
C GLN A 112 6.90 -15.91 -27.11
N LEU A 113 7.31 -15.64 -25.86
CA LEU A 113 6.68 -14.63 -25.03
C LEU A 113 7.03 -13.23 -25.55
N SER A 114 6.04 -12.34 -25.60
CA SER A 114 6.27 -10.93 -25.92
C SER A 114 7.14 -10.27 -24.86
N THR A 115 7.82 -9.16 -25.21
CA THR A 115 8.62 -8.39 -24.26
C THR A 115 7.79 -7.96 -23.04
N ALA A 116 6.53 -7.57 -23.27
CA ALA A 116 5.60 -7.23 -22.20
C ALA A 116 5.31 -8.42 -21.28
N GLN A 117 5.06 -9.62 -21.84
CA GLN A 117 4.84 -10.84 -21.06
C GLN A 117 6.06 -11.22 -20.22
N LYS A 118 7.29 -11.07 -20.77
CA LYS A 118 8.55 -11.30 -20.04
C LYS A 118 8.76 -10.30 -18.91
N MET A 119 8.39 -9.04 -19.11
CA MET A 119 8.60 -7.97 -18.13
C MET A 119 7.57 -7.93 -17.00
N ASN A 120 6.37 -8.49 -17.19
CA ASN A 120 5.27 -8.31 -16.26
C ASN A 120 5.60 -8.78 -14.83
N GLY A 121 6.32 -9.88 -14.68
CA GLY A 121 6.76 -10.36 -13.36
C GLY A 121 7.71 -9.40 -12.66
N TYR A 122 8.64 -8.78 -13.39
CA TYR A 122 9.57 -7.81 -12.82
C TYR A 122 8.88 -6.51 -12.38
N ILE A 123 7.80 -6.10 -13.06
CA ILE A 123 7.02 -4.91 -12.66
C ILE A 123 6.37 -5.15 -11.30
N ALA A 124 5.76 -6.31 -11.08
CA ALA A 124 5.14 -6.65 -9.80
C ALA A 124 6.16 -6.66 -8.65
N PHE A 125 7.31 -7.32 -8.84
CA PHE A 125 8.38 -7.32 -7.83
C PHE A 125 8.99 -5.94 -7.61
N GLY A 126 9.17 -5.15 -8.67
CA GLY A 126 9.65 -3.77 -8.59
C GLY A 126 8.71 -2.87 -7.77
N ALA A 127 7.40 -2.98 -7.98
CA ALA A 127 6.39 -2.25 -7.22
C ALA A 127 6.41 -2.62 -5.73
N ILE A 128 6.53 -3.91 -5.40
CA ILE A 128 6.66 -4.38 -4.02
C ILE A 128 7.93 -3.84 -3.37
N GLY A 129 9.08 -3.93 -4.06
CA GLY A 129 10.36 -3.41 -3.58
C GLY A 129 10.31 -1.90 -3.31
N PHE A 130 9.67 -1.15 -4.21
CA PHE A 130 9.48 0.30 -4.04
C PHE A 130 8.59 0.64 -2.85
N LEU A 131 7.48 -0.08 -2.66
CA LEU A 131 6.60 0.10 -1.50
C LEU A 131 7.33 -0.19 -0.19
N LEU A 132 8.09 -1.29 -0.13
CA LEU A 132 8.91 -1.63 1.03
C LEU A 132 9.95 -0.55 1.34
N LEU A 133 10.57 0.03 0.31
CA LEU A 133 11.51 1.13 0.47
C LEU A 133 10.85 2.39 1.04
N ILE A 134 9.64 2.74 0.60
CA ILE A 134 8.86 3.85 1.17
C ILE A 134 8.56 3.59 2.64
N LEU A 135 8.05 2.40 2.97
CA LEU A 135 7.72 2.04 4.34
C LEU A 135 8.95 2.04 5.26
N LEU A 136 10.09 1.56 4.75
CA LEU A 136 11.36 1.59 5.47
C LEU A 136 11.81 3.04 5.72
N ARG A 137 11.76 3.91 4.71
CA ARG A 137 12.09 5.33 4.86
C ARG A 137 11.18 6.04 5.86
N ALA A 138 9.87 5.78 5.80
CA ALA A 138 8.91 6.34 6.75
C ALA A 138 9.24 5.92 8.20
N ARG A 139 9.53 4.62 8.43
CA ARG A 139 9.92 4.13 9.76
C ARG A 139 11.24 4.71 10.25
N LEU A 140 12.25 4.80 9.38
CA LEU A 140 13.54 5.39 9.74
C LEU A 140 13.41 6.89 10.04
N GLY A 141 12.58 7.61 9.29
CA GLY A 141 12.26 9.03 9.54
C GLY A 141 11.57 9.24 10.89
N GLN A 142 10.55 8.43 11.20
CA GLN A 142 9.87 8.47 12.50
C GLN A 142 10.82 8.22 13.68
N GLY A 143 11.75 7.26 13.55
CA GLY A 143 12.75 7.00 14.59
C GLY A 143 13.71 8.17 14.82
N ARG A 144 14.13 8.85 13.75
CA ARG A 144 14.98 10.05 13.83
C ARG A 144 14.24 11.22 14.47
N ALA A 145 13.02 11.51 14.04
CA ALA A 145 12.19 12.58 14.61
C ALA A 145 11.91 12.33 16.10
N ALA A 146 11.59 11.09 16.50
CA ALA A 146 11.41 10.75 17.91
C ALA A 146 12.68 10.96 18.75
N LYS A 147 13.86 10.62 18.20
CA LYS A 147 15.14 10.84 18.86
C LYS A 147 15.47 12.33 19.00
N GLN A 148 15.26 13.11 17.94
CA GLN A 148 15.47 14.55 17.94
C GLN A 148 14.51 15.25 18.91
N ARG A 149 13.22 14.89 18.92
CA ARG A 149 12.26 15.41 19.91
C ARG A 149 12.68 15.10 21.34
N LYS A 150 13.14 13.88 21.60
CA LYS A 150 13.66 13.51 22.93
C LYS A 150 14.88 14.36 23.32
N ALA A 151 15.77 14.66 22.38
CA ALA A 151 16.93 15.51 22.62
C ALA A 151 16.53 16.98 22.87
N ALA A 152 15.63 17.53 22.05
CA ALA A 152 15.08 18.87 22.20
C ALA A 152 14.36 19.04 23.55
N LEU A 153 13.48 18.10 23.91
CA LEU A 153 12.87 18.07 25.24
C LEU A 153 13.93 17.95 26.33
N GLY A 154 14.97 17.12 26.15
CA GLY A 154 16.05 16.95 27.11
C GLY A 154 16.79 18.25 27.50
N ALA A 155 16.70 19.32 26.70
CA ALA A 155 17.26 20.62 27.03
C ALA A 155 16.44 21.41 28.06
N LEU A 156 15.18 21.04 28.30
CA LEU A 156 14.28 21.71 29.25
C LEU A 156 14.29 20.98 30.62
N PRO A 157 13.97 21.66 31.73
CA PRO A 157 13.71 21.01 33.01
C PRO A 157 12.50 20.05 32.94
N PRO A 158 12.41 19.00 33.80
CA PRO A 158 11.42 17.92 33.64
C PRO A 158 9.95 18.36 33.57
N VAL A 159 9.56 19.41 34.29
CA VAL A 159 8.20 19.96 34.25
C VAL A 159 7.98 20.82 33.01
N ALA A 160 8.96 21.64 32.63
CA ALA A 160 8.95 22.43 31.39
C ALA A 160 8.84 21.54 30.15
N GLN A 161 9.56 20.40 30.15
CA GLN A 161 9.43 19.37 29.12
C GLN A 161 7.98 18.94 28.91
N ARG A 162 7.28 18.62 30.01
CA ARG A 162 5.91 18.11 29.94
C ARG A 162 4.93 19.19 29.51
N ILE A 163 5.13 20.41 29.97
CA ILE A 163 4.33 21.56 29.52
C ILE A 163 4.51 21.73 28.02
N ALA A 164 5.74 21.90 27.54
CA ALA A 164 6.05 22.09 26.12
C ALA A 164 5.51 20.95 25.26
N ASP A 165 5.70 19.70 25.69
CA ASP A 165 5.26 18.51 24.95
C ASP A 165 3.72 18.46 24.80
N VAL A 166 3.00 18.78 25.87
CA VAL A 166 1.53 18.79 25.88
C VAL A 166 0.99 19.96 25.07
N THR A 167 1.52 21.16 25.26
CA THR A 167 1.03 22.36 24.57
C THR A 167 1.33 22.32 23.07
N CYS A 168 2.49 21.79 22.67
CA CYS A 168 2.80 21.58 21.25
C CYS A 168 1.89 20.52 20.62
N ALA A 169 1.59 19.43 21.32
CA ALA A 169 0.66 18.42 20.81
C ALA A 169 -0.78 18.96 20.71
N MET A 170 -1.18 19.85 21.62
CA MET A 170 -2.47 20.52 21.60
C MET A 170 -2.59 21.50 20.42
N ALA A 171 -1.61 22.40 20.26
CA ALA A 171 -1.58 23.38 19.17
C ALA A 171 -1.46 22.72 17.79
N LYS A 172 -1.02 21.46 17.72
CA LYS A 172 -0.96 20.69 16.47
C LYS A 172 -2.22 19.86 16.21
N ALA A 173 -3.19 19.85 17.12
CA ALA A 173 -4.34 18.94 17.03
C ALA A 173 -5.25 19.24 15.83
N ASP A 174 -5.28 20.48 15.38
CA ASP A 174 -6.06 20.99 14.24
C ASP A 174 -5.22 21.19 12.96
N GLY A 175 -3.88 21.22 13.07
CA GLY A 175 -3.01 21.34 11.91
C GLY A 175 -1.57 21.70 12.22
N ALA A 176 -1.10 22.78 11.60
CA ALA A 176 0.27 23.26 11.74
C ALA A 176 0.33 24.38 12.78
N VAL A 177 1.33 24.31 13.66
CA VAL A 177 1.54 25.33 14.70
C VAL A 177 2.12 26.59 14.07
N SER A 178 1.45 27.72 14.26
CA SER A 178 1.85 29.03 13.79
C SER A 178 3.00 29.64 14.62
N PRO A 179 3.76 30.60 14.07
CA PRO A 179 4.78 31.31 14.84
C PRO A 179 4.24 32.04 16.08
N HIS A 180 2.98 32.47 16.05
CA HIS A 180 2.32 33.12 17.19
C HIS A 180 2.08 32.13 18.35
N GLU A 181 1.58 30.93 18.03
CA GLU A 181 1.39 29.87 19.03
C GLU A 181 2.72 29.41 19.62
N VAL A 182 3.77 29.30 18.80
CA VAL A 182 5.14 28.98 19.26
C VAL A 182 5.61 30.01 20.31
N ALA A 183 5.48 31.31 20.02
CA ALA A 183 5.86 32.36 20.95
C ALA A 183 5.02 32.33 22.24
N THR A 184 3.72 32.06 22.10
CA THR A 184 2.79 31.95 23.23
C THR A 184 3.14 30.77 24.14
N ILE A 185 3.42 29.60 23.57
CA ILE A 185 3.84 28.41 24.30
C ILE A 185 5.15 28.69 25.05
N ALA A 186 6.14 29.27 24.38
CA ALA A 186 7.42 29.64 25.01
C ALA A 186 7.24 30.58 26.21
N SER A 187 6.40 31.61 26.05
CA SER A 187 6.05 32.55 27.13
C SER A 187 5.34 31.86 28.30
N ILE A 188 4.41 30.95 28.02
CA ILE A 188 3.67 30.22 29.06
C ILE A 188 4.59 29.24 29.80
N VAL A 189 5.45 28.50 29.09
CA VAL A 189 6.46 27.62 29.71
C VAL A 189 7.34 28.45 30.64
N THR A 190 7.86 29.58 30.16
CA THR A 190 8.72 30.47 30.93
C THR A 190 8.03 30.99 32.18
N ARG A 191 6.80 31.50 32.05
CA ARG A 191 6.03 32.05 33.17
C ARG A 191 5.67 31.01 34.23
N LEU A 192 5.36 29.77 33.83
CA LEU A 192 4.93 28.73 34.77
C LEU A 192 6.10 28.00 35.44
N THR A 193 7.27 27.99 34.81
CA THR A 193 8.45 27.27 35.32
C THR A 193 9.54 28.17 35.86
N GLY A 194 9.52 29.46 35.52
CA GLY A 194 10.56 30.43 35.87
C GLY A 194 11.82 30.35 35.00
N GLU A 195 11.82 29.46 33.99
CA GLU A 195 12.99 29.10 33.19
C GLU A 195 12.81 29.64 31.78
N ASP A 196 13.80 30.37 31.26
CA ASP A 196 13.71 30.95 29.93
C ASP A 196 13.60 29.86 28.85
N CYS A 197 12.65 30.02 27.94
CA CYS A 197 12.33 29.03 26.93
C CYS A 197 12.43 29.65 25.53
N ASP A 198 13.44 29.23 24.76
CA ASP A 198 13.64 29.72 23.38
C ASP A 198 12.47 29.27 22.47
N PRO A 199 11.75 30.21 21.82
CA PRO A 199 10.72 29.88 20.84
C PRO A 199 11.20 28.95 19.71
N ARG A 200 12.49 28.98 19.34
CA ARG A 200 13.03 28.08 18.31
C ARG A 200 12.96 26.63 18.76
N LEU A 201 13.26 26.35 20.03
CA LEU A 201 13.16 25.02 20.60
C LEU A 201 11.70 24.52 20.61
N ILE A 202 10.74 25.41 20.91
CA ILE A 202 9.32 25.09 20.84
C ILE A 202 8.89 24.77 19.40
N ALA A 203 9.36 25.54 18.41
CA ALA A 203 9.08 25.26 17.00
C ALA A 203 9.59 23.86 16.60
N GLU A 204 10.81 23.48 17.00
CA GLU A 204 11.36 22.15 16.76
C GLU A 204 10.51 21.04 17.42
N ILE A 205 10.11 21.23 18.68
CA ILE A 205 9.26 20.28 19.41
C ILE A 205 7.89 20.15 18.73
N ALA A 206 7.27 21.26 18.30
CA ALA A 206 6.00 21.29 17.60
C ALA A 206 6.06 20.57 16.25
N GLU A 207 7.11 20.80 15.46
CA GLU A 207 7.30 20.14 14.17
C GLU A 207 7.38 18.60 14.32
N MET A 208 8.03 18.13 15.39
CA MET A 208 8.16 16.70 15.70
C MET A 208 7.01 16.13 16.56
N SER A 209 6.07 16.96 17.00
CA SER A 209 4.90 16.53 17.76
C SER A 209 3.89 15.80 16.87
N ARG A 210 3.09 14.91 17.46
CA ARG A 210 2.01 14.22 16.74
C ARG A 210 0.70 14.95 16.94
N SER A 211 -0.13 15.01 15.90
CA SER A 211 -1.49 15.58 15.94
C SER A 211 -2.57 14.55 16.30
N ASP A 212 -2.29 13.26 16.15
CA ASP A 212 -3.25 12.15 16.24
C ASP A 212 -3.14 11.34 17.53
N LEU A 213 -3.13 12.01 18.69
CA LEU A 213 -3.00 11.33 19.98
C LEU A 213 -4.16 10.38 20.27
N GLN A 214 -3.84 9.14 20.63
CA GLN A 214 -4.78 8.15 21.10
C GLN A 214 -4.96 8.24 22.62
N PRO A 215 -6.05 7.69 23.21
CA PRO A 215 -6.28 7.72 24.65
C PRO A 215 -5.12 7.16 25.50
N ALA A 216 -4.33 6.23 24.96
CA ALA A 216 -3.12 5.71 25.61
C ALA A 216 -1.99 6.75 25.69
N ASP A 217 -1.88 7.62 24.69
CA ASP A 217 -0.85 8.66 24.63
C ASP A 217 -1.11 9.75 25.69
N PHE A 218 -2.38 10.14 25.89
CA PHE A 218 -2.75 11.06 26.97
C PHE A 218 -2.37 10.56 28.36
N ARG A 219 -2.48 9.24 28.59
CA ARG A 219 -2.00 8.64 29.85
C ARG A 219 -0.47 8.65 29.95
N ALA A 220 0.23 8.49 28.84
CA ALA A 220 1.68 8.55 28.80
C ALA A 220 2.21 9.95 29.12
N LEU A 221 1.52 11.01 28.68
CA LEU A 221 1.85 12.41 29.00
C LEU A 221 1.86 12.69 30.52
N GLY A 222 0.98 12.03 31.27
CA GLY A 222 0.87 12.17 32.72
C GLY A 222 1.69 11.16 33.54
N LYS A 223 2.38 10.22 32.88
CA LYS A 223 3.07 9.12 33.55
C LYS A 223 4.28 9.63 34.33
N GLY A 224 4.35 9.29 35.62
CA GLY A 224 5.43 9.70 36.52
C GLY A 224 5.29 11.11 37.09
N LEU A 225 4.23 11.85 36.74
CA LEU A 225 3.95 13.15 37.32
C LEU A 225 3.13 13.03 38.62
N LYS A 226 3.50 13.85 39.61
CA LYS A 226 2.69 14.10 40.80
C LYS A 226 1.43 14.91 40.43
N THR A 227 0.45 14.95 41.32
CA THR A 227 -0.83 15.63 41.09
C THR A 227 -0.64 17.11 40.75
N GLU A 228 0.23 17.80 41.48
CA GLU A 228 0.51 19.23 41.31
C GLU A 228 1.11 19.51 39.92
N ALA A 229 2.02 18.64 39.48
CA ALA A 229 2.63 18.75 38.15
C ALA A 229 1.61 18.47 37.03
N LYS A 230 0.67 17.53 37.23
CA LYS A 230 -0.41 17.28 36.27
C LYS A 230 -1.35 18.48 36.15
N GLU A 231 -1.69 19.11 37.28
CA GLU A 231 -2.50 20.31 37.31
C GLU A 231 -1.79 21.48 36.61
N LEU A 232 -0.49 21.66 36.85
CA LEU A 232 0.30 22.69 36.19
C LEU A 232 0.36 22.49 34.67
N VAL A 233 0.55 21.26 34.21
CA VAL A 233 0.55 20.91 32.78
C VAL A 233 -0.83 21.14 32.16
N LEU A 234 -1.91 20.72 32.83
CA LEU A 234 -3.27 20.99 32.37
C LEU A 234 -3.55 22.49 32.28
N ARG A 235 -3.15 23.25 33.31
CA ARG A 235 -3.28 24.71 33.33
C ARG A 235 -2.53 25.36 32.17
N ALA A 236 -1.33 24.89 31.86
CA ALA A 236 -0.57 25.39 30.72
C ALA A 236 -1.29 25.17 29.39
N ALA A 237 -1.82 23.96 29.17
CA ALA A 237 -2.63 23.65 27.98
C ALA A 237 -3.83 24.58 27.86
N MET A 238 -4.55 24.81 28.97
CA MET A 238 -5.70 25.71 28.98
C MET A 238 -5.30 27.17 28.70
N LEU A 239 -4.16 27.64 29.21
CA LEU A 239 -3.66 28.99 28.95
C LEU A 239 -3.29 29.20 27.48
N VAL A 240 -2.71 28.19 26.83
CA VAL A 240 -2.40 28.24 25.39
C VAL A 240 -3.69 28.28 24.58
N ALA A 241 -4.66 27.42 24.87
CA ALA A 241 -5.95 27.38 24.15
C ALA A 241 -6.79 28.66 24.31
N MET A 242 -6.50 29.47 25.35
CA MET A 242 -7.16 30.76 25.55
C MET A 242 -6.41 31.94 24.93
N ALA A 243 -5.20 31.75 24.43
CA ALA A 243 -4.33 32.85 24.01
C ALA A 243 -4.96 33.70 22.91
N ASP A 244 -5.65 33.06 21.96
CA ASP A 244 -6.30 33.72 20.83
C ASP A 244 -7.76 34.11 21.11
N GLY A 245 -8.21 33.97 22.37
CA GLY A 245 -9.52 34.42 22.84
C GLY A 245 -10.71 33.58 22.37
N LYS A 246 -10.47 32.46 21.68
CA LYS A 246 -11.49 31.51 21.24
C LYS A 246 -11.02 30.09 21.47
N PHE A 247 -11.87 29.27 22.07
CA PHE A 247 -11.63 27.83 22.18
C PHE A 247 -12.14 27.13 20.94
N GLU A 248 -11.24 26.48 20.22
CA GLU A 248 -11.63 25.62 19.12
C GLU A 248 -12.13 24.26 19.61
N LYS A 249 -12.96 23.59 18.79
CA LYS A 249 -13.51 22.28 19.14
C LYS A 249 -12.41 21.24 19.40
N ALA A 250 -11.31 21.31 18.66
CA ALA A 250 -10.16 20.42 18.81
C ALA A 250 -9.47 20.60 20.16
N GLU A 251 -9.26 21.85 20.59
CA GLU A 251 -8.62 22.18 21.87
C GLU A 251 -9.48 21.77 23.07
N ILE A 252 -10.79 22.02 23.01
CA ILE A 252 -11.74 21.58 24.06
C ILE A 252 -11.70 20.05 24.19
N ALA A 253 -11.72 19.34 23.06
CA ALA A 253 -11.63 17.88 23.05
C ALA A 253 -10.29 17.40 23.63
N PHE A 254 -9.18 18.06 23.28
CA PHE A 254 -7.86 17.76 23.80
C PHE A 254 -7.78 17.95 25.32
N ILE A 255 -8.19 19.12 25.83
CA ILE A 255 -8.20 19.45 27.27
C ILE A 255 -9.09 18.46 28.04
N SER A 256 -10.24 18.09 27.48
CA SER A 256 -11.15 17.10 28.08
C SER A 256 -10.49 15.71 28.21
N GLN A 257 -9.85 15.23 27.13
CA GLN A 257 -9.13 13.96 27.14
C GLN A 257 -7.93 13.98 28.09
N LEU A 258 -7.18 15.08 28.11
CA LEU A 258 -6.04 15.28 29.01
C LEU A 258 -6.47 15.28 30.48
N SER A 259 -7.51 16.05 30.83
CA SER A 259 -8.12 16.11 32.16
C SER A 259 -8.55 14.73 32.63
N LYS A 260 -9.21 13.96 31.76
CA LYS A 260 -9.64 12.59 32.05
C LYS A 260 -8.45 11.65 32.28
N ALA A 261 -7.41 11.74 31.44
CA ALA A 261 -6.20 10.93 31.59
C ALA A 261 -5.43 11.27 32.87
N PHE A 262 -5.44 12.54 33.28
CA PHE A 262 -4.78 13.02 34.49
C PHE A 262 -5.60 12.77 35.76
N LYS A 263 -6.86 12.34 35.61
CA LYS A 263 -7.85 12.15 36.69
C LYS A 263 -8.15 13.46 37.44
N ILE A 264 -8.18 14.58 36.71
CA ILE A 264 -8.57 15.89 37.25
C ILE A 264 -10.06 16.08 36.98
N SER A 265 -10.83 16.37 38.03
CA SER A 265 -12.28 16.54 37.93
C SER A 265 -12.65 17.82 37.16
N PRO A 266 -13.86 17.91 36.57
CA PRO A 266 -14.33 19.13 35.91
C PRO A 266 -14.32 20.37 36.82
N GLU A 267 -14.68 20.20 38.09
CA GLU A 267 -14.72 21.28 39.09
C GLU A 267 -13.31 21.79 39.36
N ARG A 268 -12.36 20.87 39.57
CA ARG A 268 -10.95 21.21 39.77
C ARG A 268 -10.36 21.91 38.55
N ARG A 269 -10.71 21.46 37.35
CA ARG A 269 -10.28 22.10 36.08
C ARG A 269 -10.79 23.54 35.98
N THR A 270 -12.03 23.81 36.35
CA THR A 270 -12.57 25.18 36.38
C THR A 270 -11.85 26.04 37.42
N ALA A 271 -11.54 25.49 38.60
CA ALA A 271 -10.76 26.21 39.61
C ALA A 271 -9.35 26.60 39.12
N LEU A 272 -8.68 25.73 38.34
CA LEU A 272 -7.36 26.02 37.76
C LEU A 272 -7.36 27.22 36.81
N LEU A 273 -8.48 27.50 36.13
CA LEU A 273 -8.63 28.67 35.27
C LEU A 273 -8.74 29.97 36.08
N HIS A 274 -9.48 29.93 37.19
CA HIS A 274 -9.74 31.11 38.01
C HIS A 274 -8.63 31.40 39.03
N GLY A 275 -7.58 30.57 39.07
CA GLY A 275 -6.44 30.75 39.99
C GLY A 275 -6.79 30.49 41.46
N SER A 276 -7.95 29.91 41.75
CA SER A 276 -8.45 29.65 43.10
C SER A 276 -7.98 28.29 43.60
N ALA A 277 -7.25 28.30 44.71
CA ALA A 277 -6.90 27.08 45.45
C ALA A 277 -8.18 26.49 46.07
N VAL A 278 -8.79 25.52 45.40
CA VAL A 278 -9.75 24.62 46.06
C VAL A 278 -8.91 23.52 46.74
N PRO A 279 -9.11 23.20 48.03
CA PRO A 279 -8.40 22.07 48.64
C PRO A 279 -8.73 20.77 47.90
N ALA A 280 -7.70 19.92 47.74
CA ALA A 280 -7.77 18.64 47.04
C ALA A 280 -8.71 17.64 47.71
#